data_AF-W4VE73-F1
#
_entry.id   AF-W4VE73-F1
#
_cell.length_a   1.000
_cell.length_b   1.000
_cell.length_c   1.000
_cell.angle_alpha   90.00
_cell.angle_beta   90.00
_cell.angle_gamma   90.00
#
_symmetry.space_group_name_H-M   'P 1'
#
loop_
_entity.id
_entity.type
_entity.pdbx_description
1 polymer ?
#
loop_
_entity_poly.entity_id
_entity_poly.type
_entity_poly.pdbx_seq_one_letter_code
_entity_poly.pdbx_strand_id
1 'polypeptide(L)'
;MELRNVLVEMHGNNGSVDGDPPAAMRYTEARLSAIASELIRDIDKETVDYIPNFDDTNEEPVVLPARIPNLLINGSTGGISAGYATEIPPHNLAEVIDAIIKRMDKPTVTVEELLEIVKGPDFPTGGIIQGYDGLKKAYETGKGKVVYVAEQTLNL
;
A
#
# COMPACT_ATOMS: atom_id res chain seq x y z
N MET A 1 -5.78 -8.87 5.93
CA MET A 1 -5.60 -7.45 6.29
C MET A 1 -6.11 -6.65 5.11
N GLU A 2 -7.18 -5.89 5.30
CA GLU A 2 -7.79 -5.10 4.22
C GLU A 2 -6.82 -4.00 3.77
N LEU A 3 -6.89 -3.60 2.48
CA LEU A 3 -6.07 -2.53 1.93
C LEU A 3 -6.43 -1.20 2.61
N ARG A 4 -5.45 -0.34 2.89
CA ARG A 4 -5.72 1.01 3.40
C ARG A 4 -6.47 1.86 2.37
N ASN A 5 -6.07 1.78 1.11
CA ASN A 5 -6.71 2.44 -0.01
C ASN A 5 -7.28 1.37 -0.94
N VAL A 6 -8.59 1.17 -0.86
CA VAL A 6 -9.31 0.16 -1.65
C VAL A 6 -9.20 0.47 -3.14
N LEU A 7 -8.70 -0.49 -3.93
CA LEU A 7 -8.53 -0.36 -5.38
C LEU A 7 -9.75 -0.87 -6.18
N VAL A 8 -10.55 -1.75 -5.57
CA VAL A 8 -11.73 -2.35 -6.19
C VAL A 8 -12.94 -2.13 -5.30
N GLU A 9 -13.93 -1.40 -5.80
CA GLU A 9 -15.23 -1.28 -5.16
C GLU A 9 -16.09 -2.49 -5.52
N MET A 10 -16.61 -3.18 -4.51
CA MET A 10 -17.43 -4.37 -4.70
C MET A 10 -18.86 -4.15 -4.18
N HIS A 11 -19.83 -4.68 -4.91
CA HIS A 11 -21.23 -4.75 -4.53
C HIS A 11 -21.64 -6.21 -4.36
N GLY A 12 -22.36 -6.52 -3.27
CA GLY A 12 -22.64 -7.88 -2.82
C GLY A 12 -21.94 -8.21 -1.49
N ASN A 13 -21.96 -9.48 -1.09
CA ASN A 13 -21.26 -9.93 0.13
C ASN A 13 -19.75 -10.10 -0.15
N ASN A 14 -18.92 -9.24 0.47
CA ASN A 14 -17.47 -9.25 0.32
C ASN A 14 -16.72 -9.97 1.46
N GLY A 15 -17.45 -10.77 2.26
CA GLY A 15 -16.91 -11.39 3.46
C GLY A 15 -16.96 -10.46 4.67
N SER A 16 -16.39 -10.93 5.78
CA SER A 16 -16.43 -10.20 7.07
C SER A 16 -15.08 -10.24 7.78
N VAL A 17 -14.91 -9.34 8.77
CA VAL A 17 -13.74 -9.33 9.67
C VAL A 17 -13.66 -10.62 10.50
N ASP A 18 -14.80 -11.28 10.74
CA ASP A 18 -14.88 -12.56 11.46
C ASP A 18 -14.41 -13.76 10.63
N GLY A 19 -14.03 -13.53 9.36
CA GLY A 19 -13.46 -14.54 8.48
C GLY A 19 -14.49 -15.23 7.58
N ASP A 20 -15.71 -14.71 7.49
CA ASP A 20 -16.69 -15.24 6.54
C ASP A 20 -16.21 -14.98 5.10
N PRO A 21 -16.28 -16.00 4.21
CA PRO A 21 -15.86 -15.83 2.83
C PRO A 21 -16.84 -14.96 2.04
N PRO A 22 -16.38 -14.29 0.97
CA PRO A 22 -17.26 -13.56 0.06
C PRO A 22 -18.23 -14.52 -0.65
N ALA A 23 -19.32 -13.95 -1.17
CA ALA A 23 -20.25 -14.70 -2.02
C ALA A 23 -19.59 -15.14 -3.33
N ALA A 24 -20.18 -16.15 -3.99
CA ALA A 24 -19.67 -16.63 -5.28
C ALA A 24 -19.68 -15.52 -6.34
N MET A 25 -18.71 -15.56 -7.27
CA MET A 25 -18.48 -14.52 -8.30
C MET A 25 -19.71 -14.12 -9.13
N ARG A 26 -20.71 -15.01 -9.25
CA ARG A 26 -21.97 -14.74 -9.97
C ARG A 26 -22.97 -13.87 -9.19
N TYR A 27 -22.68 -13.56 -7.93
CA TYR A 27 -23.51 -12.75 -7.02
C TYR A 27 -22.81 -11.47 -6.58
N THR A 28 -21.61 -11.21 -7.08
CA THR A 28 -20.84 -10.01 -6.76
C THR A 28 -20.58 -9.21 -8.03
N GLU A 29 -20.60 -7.90 -7.89
CA GLU A 29 -20.21 -6.96 -8.95
C GLU A 29 -19.02 -6.16 -8.46
N ALA A 30 -18.13 -5.78 -9.36
CA ALA A 30 -16.92 -5.04 -9.02
C ALA A 30 -16.64 -3.95 -10.06
N ARG A 31 -16.11 -2.83 -9.58
CA ARG A 31 -15.58 -1.75 -10.42
C ARG A 31 -14.31 -1.17 -9.83
N LEU A 32 -13.54 -0.46 -10.63
CA LEU A 32 -12.38 0.29 -10.13
C LEU A 32 -12.84 1.38 -9.17
N SER A 33 -12.13 1.53 -8.06
CA SER A 33 -12.30 2.69 -7.20
C SER A 33 -11.77 3.95 -7.87
N ALA A 34 -12.16 5.12 -7.35
CA ALA A 34 -11.65 6.39 -7.85
C ALA A 34 -10.11 6.47 -7.80
N ILE A 35 -9.49 5.97 -6.72
CA ILE A 35 -8.03 6.01 -6.55
C ILE A 35 -7.31 5.02 -7.48
N ALA A 36 -7.91 3.86 -7.80
CA ALA A 36 -7.33 2.93 -8.75
C ALA A 36 -7.24 3.51 -10.17
N SER A 37 -8.13 4.44 -10.51
CA SER A 37 -8.06 5.15 -11.80
C SER A 37 -6.76 5.95 -11.96
N GLU A 38 -6.14 6.41 -10.85
CA GLU A 38 -4.82 7.07 -10.91
C GLU A 38 -3.66 6.11 -11.19
N LEU A 39 -3.84 4.80 -10.97
CA LEU A 39 -2.82 3.81 -11.30
C LEU A 39 -2.72 3.57 -12.81
N ILE A 40 -3.86 3.63 -13.51
CA ILE A 40 -3.98 3.36 -14.95
C ILE A 40 -4.15 4.62 -15.79
N ARG A 41 -4.14 5.81 -15.17
CA ARG A 41 -4.32 7.07 -15.88
C ARG A 41 -3.23 7.23 -16.94
N ASP A 42 -3.67 7.57 -18.15
CA ASP A 42 -2.81 7.79 -19.33
C ASP A 42 -2.09 6.54 -19.87
N ILE A 43 -2.53 5.34 -19.50
CA ILE A 43 -1.93 4.08 -19.97
C ILE A 43 -1.96 3.94 -21.51
N ASP A 44 -2.99 4.48 -22.17
CA ASP A 44 -3.15 4.45 -23.64
C ASP A 44 -2.28 5.49 -24.38
N LYS A 45 -1.43 6.24 -23.67
CA LYS A 45 -0.56 7.28 -24.25
C LYS A 45 0.89 6.84 -24.38
N GLU A 46 1.13 5.54 -24.58
CA GLU A 46 2.47 4.96 -24.73
C GLU A 46 3.41 5.34 -23.58
N THR A 47 2.89 5.41 -22.35
CA THR A 47 3.66 5.85 -21.17
C THR A 47 4.50 4.74 -20.53
N VAL A 48 4.25 3.49 -20.92
CA VAL A 48 4.89 2.29 -20.37
C VAL A 48 5.15 1.29 -21.50
N ASP A 49 6.15 0.43 -21.30
CA ASP A 49 6.44 -0.66 -22.22
C ASP A 49 5.41 -1.78 -22.10
N TYR A 50 5.10 -2.40 -23.24
CA TYR A 50 4.22 -3.56 -23.35
C TYR A 50 5.02 -4.78 -23.80
N ILE A 51 4.59 -5.96 -23.34
CA ILE A 51 5.13 -7.25 -23.76
C ILE A 51 4.00 -8.17 -24.20
N PRO A 52 4.26 -9.13 -25.10
CA PRO A 52 3.30 -10.18 -25.41
C PRO A 52 2.90 -10.96 -24.15
N ASN A 53 1.63 -11.35 -24.07
CA ASN A 53 1.13 -12.24 -23.04
C ASN A 53 1.65 -13.68 -23.25
N PHE A 54 1.28 -14.60 -22.36
CA PHE A 54 1.84 -15.96 -22.32
C PHE A 54 1.67 -16.81 -23.61
N ASP A 55 0.73 -16.47 -24.50
CA ASP A 55 0.47 -17.16 -25.77
C ASP A 55 0.65 -16.26 -27.01
N ASP A 56 1.27 -15.10 -26.85
CA ASP A 56 1.55 -14.11 -27.90
C ASP A 56 0.29 -13.60 -28.65
N THR A 57 -0.90 -13.69 -28.05
CA THR A 57 -2.16 -13.24 -28.67
C THR A 57 -2.57 -11.82 -28.30
N ASN A 58 -2.09 -11.31 -27.17
CA ASN A 58 -2.36 -9.97 -26.66
C ASN A 58 -1.09 -9.35 -26.09
N GLU A 59 -1.12 -8.05 -25.84
CA GLU A 59 -0.04 -7.35 -25.13
C GLU A 59 -0.49 -6.93 -23.73
N GLU A 60 0.42 -6.99 -22.76
CA GLU A 60 0.23 -6.55 -21.39
C GLU A 60 1.31 -5.55 -20.95
N PRO A 61 0.96 -4.53 -20.16
CA PRO A 61 1.93 -3.55 -19.69
C PRO A 61 2.87 -4.18 -18.65
N VAL A 62 4.18 -3.91 -18.76
CA VAL A 62 5.18 -4.42 -17.80
C VAL A 62 5.02 -3.77 -16.42
N VAL A 63 4.63 -2.50 -16.41
CA VAL A 63 4.33 -1.70 -15.21
C VAL A 63 3.12 -0.83 -15.47
N LEU A 64 2.44 -0.40 -14.41
CA LEU A 64 1.39 0.61 -14.52
C LEU A 64 2.00 2.03 -14.46
N PRO A 65 1.37 3.04 -15.09
CA PRO A 65 1.77 4.44 -14.95
C PRO A 65 1.88 4.92 -13.50
N ALA A 66 1.04 4.37 -12.60
CA ALA A 66 1.14 4.47 -11.14
C ALA A 66 1.40 5.90 -10.60
N ARG A 67 0.46 6.83 -10.85
CA ARG A 67 0.59 8.24 -10.39
C ARG A 67 0.48 8.44 -8.89
N ILE A 68 0.21 7.37 -8.14
CA ILE A 68 0.19 7.35 -6.69
C ILE A 68 1.25 6.36 -6.19
N PRO A 69 1.88 6.62 -5.03
CA PRO A 69 2.90 5.75 -4.46
C PRO A 69 2.29 4.49 -3.80
N ASN A 70 1.64 3.64 -4.61
CA ASN A 70 0.82 2.52 -4.15
C ASN A 70 1.54 1.57 -3.19
N LEU A 71 2.82 1.28 -3.47
CA LEU A 71 3.64 0.38 -2.66
C LEU A 71 3.72 0.83 -1.19
N LEU A 72 3.83 2.14 -0.94
CA LEU A 72 3.93 2.66 0.42
C LEU A 72 2.55 2.83 1.07
N ILE A 73 1.55 3.32 0.32
CA ILE A 73 0.24 3.64 0.89
C ILE A 73 -0.60 2.39 1.18
N ASN A 74 -0.40 1.31 0.41
CA ASN A 74 -1.09 0.04 0.60
C ASN A 74 -0.20 -1.05 1.18
N GLY A 75 1.12 -0.86 1.14
CA GLY A 75 2.07 -1.84 1.61
C GLY A 75 2.15 -3.08 0.70
N SER A 76 2.79 -4.11 1.24
CA SER A 76 2.88 -5.44 0.66
C SER A 76 2.99 -6.43 1.80
N THR A 77 1.98 -7.29 1.97
CA THR A 77 1.96 -8.29 3.05
C THR A 77 2.25 -9.67 2.50
N GLY A 78 3.19 -10.39 3.13
CA GLY A 78 3.33 -11.84 2.95
C GLY A 78 3.82 -12.29 1.58
N GLY A 79 4.56 -11.46 0.84
CA GLY A 79 5.20 -11.87 -0.40
C GLY A 79 6.35 -12.83 -0.08
N ILE A 80 6.06 -14.14 -0.06
CA ILE A 80 7.05 -15.20 0.14
C ILE A 80 7.47 -15.74 -1.22
N SER A 81 8.73 -15.55 -1.57
CA SER A 81 9.38 -16.15 -2.73
C SER A 81 10.38 -17.22 -2.27
N ALA A 82 11.09 -17.84 -3.22
CA ALA A 82 12.12 -18.84 -2.93
C ALA A 82 13.29 -18.20 -2.17
N GLY A 83 13.24 -18.25 -0.82
CA GLY A 83 14.30 -17.75 0.08
C GLY A 83 14.18 -16.29 0.51
N TYR A 84 13.11 -15.58 0.11
CA TYR A 84 12.89 -14.16 0.45
C TYR A 84 11.46 -13.95 0.94
N ALA A 85 11.31 -13.04 1.90
CA ALA A 85 10.02 -12.57 2.38
C ALA A 85 10.05 -11.04 2.40
N THR A 86 8.97 -10.41 1.94
CA THR A 86 8.78 -8.96 2.05
C THR A 86 7.54 -8.65 2.87
N GLU A 87 7.68 -7.67 3.75
CA GLU A 87 6.59 -7.11 4.55
C GLU A 87 6.79 -5.60 4.61
N ILE A 88 5.90 -4.86 3.95
CA ILE A 88 5.88 -3.40 3.94
C ILE A 88 4.53 -2.99 4.49
N PRO A 89 4.46 -2.29 5.64
CA PRO A 89 3.19 -1.87 6.19
C PRO A 89 2.62 -0.68 5.40
N PRO A 90 1.29 -0.47 5.40
CA PRO A 90 0.66 0.66 4.75
C PRO A 90 1.00 1.99 5.45
N HIS A 91 0.93 3.09 4.69
CA HIS A 91 1.21 4.45 5.15
C HIS A 91 0.10 5.41 4.72
N ASN A 92 0.07 6.59 5.35
CA ASN A 92 -0.86 7.64 4.99
C ASN A 92 -0.55 8.24 3.62
N LEU A 93 -1.55 8.40 2.75
CA LEU A 93 -1.35 8.96 1.40
C LEU A 93 -0.83 10.40 1.43
N ALA A 94 -1.38 11.25 2.30
CA ALA A 94 -0.97 12.66 2.38
C ALA A 94 0.47 12.79 2.87
N GLU A 95 0.83 12.08 3.95
CA GLU A 95 2.20 12.10 4.49
C GLU A 95 3.23 11.61 3.47
N VAL A 96 2.90 10.56 2.70
CA VAL A 96 3.80 10.04 1.66
C VAL A 96 3.95 11.04 0.52
N ILE A 97 2.87 11.70 0.08
CA ILE A 97 2.95 12.74 -0.95
C ILE A 97 3.82 13.92 -0.48
N ASP A 98 3.61 14.40 0.74
CA ASP A 98 4.38 15.50 1.32
C ASP A 98 5.88 15.13 1.44
N ALA A 99 6.19 13.88 1.81
CA ALA A 99 7.55 13.37 1.84
C ALA A 99 8.19 13.29 0.44
N ILE A 100 7.43 12.90 -0.58
CA ILE A 100 7.91 12.89 -1.97
C ILE A 100 8.21 14.32 -2.43
N ILE A 101 7.30 15.27 -2.19
CA ILE A 101 7.50 16.69 -2.53
C ILE A 101 8.75 17.23 -1.82
N LYS A 102 8.90 16.95 -0.52
CA LYS A 102 10.09 17.35 0.24
C LYS A 102 11.38 16.77 -0.35
N ARG A 103 11.36 15.51 -0.79
CA ARG A 103 12.50 14.85 -1.43
C ARG A 103 12.83 15.44 -2.80
N MET A 104 11.82 15.87 -3.55
CA MET A 104 12.00 16.56 -4.82
C MET A 104 12.64 17.94 -4.61
N ASP A 105 12.18 18.71 -3.62
CA ASP A 105 12.71 20.04 -3.31
C ASP A 105 14.11 19.98 -2.69
N LYS A 106 14.36 18.97 -1.84
CA LYS A 106 15.66 18.73 -1.18
C LYS A 106 16.12 17.29 -1.45
N PRO A 107 16.87 17.05 -2.56
CA PRO A 107 17.41 15.73 -2.88
C PRO A 107 18.41 15.16 -1.85
N THR A 108 18.85 15.95 -0.88
CA THR A 108 19.73 15.55 0.23
C THR A 108 19.00 15.39 1.56
N VAL A 109 17.66 15.41 1.56
CA VAL A 109 16.85 15.20 2.77
C VAL A 109 17.22 13.86 3.44
N THR A 110 17.35 13.89 4.77
CA THR A 110 17.69 12.68 5.55
C THR A 110 16.45 11.90 5.95
N VAL A 111 16.62 10.67 6.42
CA VAL A 111 15.51 9.84 6.90
C VAL A 111 14.84 10.49 8.12
N GLU A 112 15.61 11.13 9.01
CA GLU A 112 15.07 11.86 10.15
C GLU A 112 14.13 13.00 9.72
N GLU A 113 14.52 13.79 8.72
CA GLU A 113 13.67 14.85 8.20
C GLU A 113 12.41 14.30 7.53
N LEU A 114 12.48 13.14 6.89
CA LEU A 114 11.29 12.48 6.32
C LEU A 114 10.39 11.88 7.39
N LEU A 115 10.95 11.43 8.51
CA LEU A 115 10.22 10.92 9.67
C LEU A 115 9.41 12.00 10.42
N GLU A 116 9.76 13.27 10.26
CA GLU A 116 8.94 14.39 10.75
C GLU A 116 7.62 14.52 9.97
N ILE A 117 7.59 14.04 8.71
CA ILE A 117 6.42 14.06 7.83
C ILE A 117 5.68 12.73 7.91
N VAL A 118 6.37 11.62 7.63
CA VAL A 118 5.84 10.25 7.69
C VAL A 118 6.08 9.71 9.08
N LYS A 119 5.07 9.83 9.95
CA LYS A 119 5.21 9.50 11.38
C LYS A 119 5.37 8.02 11.63
N GLY A 120 4.87 7.20 10.70
CA GLY A 120 4.95 5.76 10.75
C GLY A 120 3.91 5.08 9.86
N PRO A 121 3.77 3.77 10.01
CA PRO A 121 2.69 3.01 9.40
C PRO A 121 1.32 3.50 9.83
N ASP A 122 0.37 3.40 8.90
CA ASP A 122 -1.02 3.78 9.10
C ASP A 122 -1.89 2.59 8.72
N PHE A 123 -2.31 1.81 9.72
CA PHE A 123 -3.10 0.60 9.48
C PHE A 123 -4.59 0.96 9.34
N PRO A 124 -5.36 0.26 8.48
CA PRO A 124 -6.79 0.54 8.29
C PRO A 124 -7.60 0.37 9.58
N THR A 125 -7.12 -0.47 10.51
CA THR A 125 -7.75 -0.72 11.82
C THR A 125 -7.29 0.22 12.93
N GLY A 126 -6.42 1.20 12.63
CA GLY A 126 -5.88 2.14 13.61
C GLY A 126 -4.78 1.53 14.49
N GLY A 127 -4.81 1.85 15.79
CA GLY A 127 -3.98 1.30 16.88
C GLY A 127 -2.68 2.04 17.20
N ILE A 128 -1.93 1.51 18.18
CA ILE A 128 -0.77 2.20 18.78
C ILE A 128 0.53 1.50 18.38
N ILE A 129 1.46 2.27 17.81
CA ILE A 129 2.81 1.82 17.52
C ILE A 129 3.71 2.08 18.72
N GLN A 130 4.42 1.04 19.16
CA GLN A 130 5.42 1.11 20.23
C GLN A 130 6.82 0.86 19.66
N GLY A 131 7.79 1.65 20.12
CA GLY A 131 9.20 1.51 19.77
C GLY A 131 9.62 2.32 18.55
N TYR A 132 9.79 3.64 18.75
CA TYR A 132 10.26 4.57 17.72
C TYR A 132 11.61 4.18 17.11
N ASP A 133 12.54 3.67 17.93
CA ASP A 133 13.87 3.25 17.45
C ASP A 133 13.79 2.08 16.44
N GLY A 134 12.85 1.16 16.66
CA GLY A 134 12.62 0.02 15.76
C GLY A 134 12.07 0.46 14.42
N LEU A 135 11.18 1.45 14.43
CA LEU A 135 10.63 2.10 13.25
C LEU A 135 11.70 2.88 12.48
N LYS A 136 12.47 3.73 13.16
CA LYS A 136 13.56 4.50 12.54
C LYS A 136 14.56 3.59 11.85
N LYS A 137 15.00 2.52 12.53
CA LYS A 137 15.90 1.52 11.96
C LYS A 137 15.31 0.81 10.75
N ALA A 138 14.01 0.50 10.76
CA ALA A 138 13.31 -0.07 9.61
C ALA A 138 13.40 0.86 8.38
N TYR A 139 13.19 2.16 8.54
CA TYR A 139 13.27 3.09 7.41
C TYR A 139 14.70 3.35 6.93
N GLU A 140 15.69 3.34 7.81
CA GLU A 140 17.10 3.53 7.41
C GLU A 140 17.68 2.31 6.69
N THR A 141 17.28 1.09 7.10
CA THR A 141 17.95 -0.15 6.67
C THR A 141 17.06 -1.08 5.85
N GLY A 142 15.77 -0.78 5.74
CA GLY A 142 14.76 -1.68 5.19
C GLY A 142 14.43 -2.88 6.09
N LYS A 143 15.00 -2.96 7.31
CA LYS A 143 14.78 -4.06 8.25
C LYS A 143 14.61 -3.54 9.67
N GLY A 144 13.48 -3.83 10.28
CA GLY A 144 13.23 -3.49 11.68
C GLY A 144 12.09 -4.30 12.25
N LYS A 145 11.87 -4.14 13.56
CA LYS A 145 10.72 -4.69 14.26
C LYS A 145 9.92 -3.52 14.80
N VAL A 146 8.65 -3.48 14.45
CA VAL A 146 7.69 -2.51 14.98
C VAL A 146 6.66 -3.29 15.78
N VAL A 147 6.39 -2.85 17.01
CA VAL A 147 5.38 -3.48 17.86
C VAL A 147 4.09 -2.68 17.70
N TYR A 148 3.02 -3.38 17.37
CA TYR A 148 1.68 -2.81 17.21
C TYR A 148 0.76 -3.40 18.27
N VAL A 149 0.03 -2.54 18.99
CA VAL A 149 -0.90 -2.94 20.04
C VAL A 149 -2.26 -2.29 19.83
N ALA A 150 -3.31 -2.98 20.27
CA ALA A 150 -4.67 -2.43 20.27
C ALA A 150 -4.77 -1.24 21.23
N GLU A 151 -5.50 -0.21 20.82
CA GLU A 151 -5.88 0.88 21.72
C GLU A 151 -7.03 0.42 22.61
N GLN A 152 -6.86 0.53 23.93
CA GLN A 152 -7.89 0.21 24.92
C GLN A 152 -7.96 1.35 25.94
N THR A 153 -9.15 1.91 26.12
CA THR A 153 -9.42 2.89 27.18
C THR A 153 -10.04 2.17 28.37
N LEU A 154 -9.38 2.23 29.53
CA LEU A 154 -9.95 1.76 30.79
C LEU A 154 -10.74 2.90 31.42
N ASN A 155 -12.07 2.84 31.39
CA ASN A 155 -12.91 3.76 32.15
C ASN A 155 -13.03 3.23 33.58
N LEU A 156 -12.35 3.88 34.53
CA LEU A 156 -12.49 3.67 35.97
C LEU A 156 -13.66 4.49 36.54
#